data_AF-A0A346MZC4-F1
#
_entry.id   AF-A0A346MZC4-F1
#
_cell.length_a   1.000
_cell.length_b   1.000
_cell.length_c   1.000
_cell.angle_alpha   90.00
_cell.angle_beta   90.00
_cell.angle_gamma   90.00
#
_symmetry.space_group_name_H-M   'P 1'
#
loop_
_entity.id
_entity.type
_entity.pdbx_description
1 polymer ?
#
loop_
_entity_poly.entity_id
_entity_poly.type
_entity_poly.pdbx_seq_one_letter_code
_entity_poly.pdbx_strand_id
1 'polypeptide(L)' 'MRMDKLPPWQRNNPGDAKPKPLTPEQKAAAMERAERAGRPYPNLIDDMWATRRKKSPGEHRE' A
#
# COMPACT_ATOMS: atom_id res chain seq x y z
N MET A 1 6.48 22.92 -6.88
CA MET A 1 5.54 21.89 -6.35
C MET A 1 6.34 20.96 -5.45
N ARG A 2 5.87 20.70 -4.23
CA ARG A 2 6.47 19.70 -3.33
C ARG A 2 6.36 18.32 -4.01
N MET A 3 7.49 17.64 -4.27
CA MET A 3 7.56 16.36 -5.04
C MET A 3 6.72 15.23 -4.41
N ASP A 4 6.36 15.37 -3.14
CA ASP A 4 5.47 14.49 -2.39
C ASP A 4 4.00 14.55 -2.82
N LYS A 5 3.61 15.62 -3.53
CA LYS A 5 2.22 15.84 -3.98
C LYS A 5 1.97 15.37 -5.41
N LEU A 6 3.02 14.97 -6.13
CA LEU A 6 2.87 14.41 -7.46
C LEU A 6 2.22 13.03 -7.36
N PRO A 7 1.39 12.63 -8.34
CA PRO A 7 0.93 11.26 -8.42
C PRO A 7 2.14 10.32 -8.57
N PRO A 8 2.03 9.08 -8.09
CA PRO A 8 3.17 8.16 -8.02
C PRO A 8 3.91 7.95 -9.35
N TRP A 9 3.21 8.01 -10.49
CA TRP A 9 3.80 7.88 -11.84
C TRP A 9 4.57 9.13 -12.32
N GLN A 10 4.50 10.25 -11.62
CA GLN A 10 5.27 11.47 -11.91
C GLN A 10 6.43 11.68 -10.91
N ARG A 11 6.58 10.79 -9.92
CA ARG A 11 7.61 10.91 -8.88
C ARG A 11 8.89 10.25 -9.35
N ASN A 12 10.03 10.87 -9.10
CA ASN A 12 11.32 10.22 -9.30
C ASN A 12 11.41 8.98 -8.40
N ASN A 13 11.97 7.89 -8.94
CA ASN A 13 12.19 6.68 -8.18
C ASN A 13 13.13 6.98 -7.00
N PRO A 14 12.72 6.72 -5.74
CA PRO A 14 13.61 6.83 -4.60
C PRO A 14 14.61 5.66 -4.66
N GLY A 15 15.72 5.85 -5.37
CA GLY A 15 16.65 4.78 -5.75
C GLY A 15 17.11 3.87 -4.61
N ASP A 16 17.29 4.40 -3.41
CA ASP A 16 17.80 3.67 -2.24
C ASP A 16 16.68 3.13 -1.32
N ALA A 17 15.41 3.36 -1.65
CA ALA A 17 14.30 2.93 -0.80
C ALA A 17 14.05 1.43 -0.94
N LYS A 18 14.30 0.68 0.15
CA LYS A 18 13.96 -0.74 0.20
C LYS A 18 12.44 -0.94 0.13
N PRO A 19 11.94 -1.80 -0.76
CA PRO A 19 10.52 -2.14 -0.79
C PRO A 19 10.13 -2.80 0.53
N LYS A 20 9.07 -2.30 1.16
CA LYS A 20 8.50 -2.91 2.36
C LYS A 20 7.27 -3.71 1.93
N PRO A 21 7.24 -5.04 2.15
CA PRO A 21 6.06 -5.83 1.82
C PRO A 21 4.89 -5.46 2.74
N LEU A 22 3.67 -5.62 2.21
CA LEU A 22 2.45 -5.57 3.02
C LEU A 22 2.42 -6.73 4.02
N THR A 23 1.93 -6.46 5.23
CA THR A 23 1.61 -7.54 6.19
C THR A 23 0.44 -8.39 5.66
N PRO A 24 0.28 -9.64 6.13
CA PRO A 24 -0.85 -10.49 5.74
C PRO A 24 -2.22 -9.81 5.96
N GLU A 25 -2.40 -9.07 7.06
CA GLU A 25 -3.66 -8.34 7.38
C GLU A 25 -3.89 -7.17 6.43
N GLN A 26 -2.81 -6.51 6.00
CA GLN A 26 -2.89 -5.45 5.00
C GLN A 26 -3.32 -6.01 3.64
N LYS A 27 -2.75 -7.15 3.23
CA LYS A 27 -3.15 -7.84 1.99
C LYS A 27 -4.61 -8.28 2.04
N ALA A 28 -5.04 -8.90 3.16
CA ALA A 28 -6.44 -9.33 3.33
C ALA A 28 -7.42 -8.16 3.18
N ALA A 29 -7.13 -7.02 3.79
CA ALA A 29 -8.00 -5.86 3.66
C ALA A 29 -7.94 -5.18 2.29
N ALA A 30 -6.78 -5.22 1.62
CA ALA A 30 -6.66 -4.74 0.24
C ALA A 30 -7.54 -5.58 -0.70
N MET A 31 -7.51 -6.91 -0.56
CA MET A 31 -8.35 -7.84 -1.32
C MET A 31 -9.85 -7.57 -1.07
N GLU A 32 -10.28 -7.53 0.19
CA GLU A 32 -11.69 -7.28 0.55
C GLU A 32 -12.20 -5.93 -0.02
N ARG A 33 -11.35 -4.91 -0.01
CA ARG A 33 -11.69 -3.61 -0.58
C ARG A 33 -11.78 -3.64 -2.09
N ALA A 34 -10.87 -4.34 -2.76
CA ALA A 34 -10.87 -4.50 -4.20
C ALA A 34 -12.14 -5.23 -4.64
N GLU A 35 -12.49 -6.34 -3.96
CA GLU A 35 -13.72 -7.10 -4.21
C GLU A 35 -14.98 -6.26 -4.02
N ARG A 36 -15.08 -5.53 -2.90
CA ARG A 36 -16.21 -4.62 -2.64
C ARG A 36 -16.33 -3.50 -3.68
N ALA A 37 -15.21 -3.08 -4.26
CA ALA A 37 -15.17 -2.07 -5.32
C ALA A 37 -15.29 -2.66 -6.74
N GLY A 38 -15.38 -4.00 -6.89
CA GLY A 38 -15.40 -4.68 -8.18
C GLY A 38 -14.10 -4.55 -8.98
N ARG A 39 -12.97 -4.36 -8.31
CA ARG A 39 -11.64 -4.18 -8.93
C ARG A 39 -10.85 -5.49 -8.87
N PRO A 40 -10.10 -5.84 -9.92
CA PRO A 40 -9.20 -6.98 -9.85
C PRO A 40 -8.08 -6.74 -8.83
N TYR A 41 -7.62 -7.82 -8.21
CA TYR A 41 -6.47 -7.85 -7.29
C TYR A 41 -5.41 -8.81 -7.84
N PRO A 42 -4.09 -8.53 -7.73
CA PRO A 42 -3.45 -7.42 -7.01
C PRO A 42 -3.55 -6.06 -7.72
N ASN A 43 -3.69 -4.96 -6.96
CA ASN A 43 -3.73 -3.60 -7.53
C ASN A 43 -3.10 -2.54 -6.61
N LEU A 44 -2.50 -1.50 -7.22
CA LEU A 44 -1.78 -0.46 -6.51
C LEU A 44 -2.68 0.41 -5.61
N ILE A 45 -3.93 0.67 -6.01
CA ILE A 45 -4.80 1.60 -5.28
C ILE A 45 -5.15 1.05 -3.90
N ASP A 46 -5.48 -0.23 -3.85
CA ASP A 46 -5.87 -0.93 -2.63
C ASP A 46 -4.65 -1.32 -1.80
N ASP A 47 -3.53 -1.68 -2.43
CA ASP A 47 -2.24 -1.86 -1.75
C ASP A 47 -1.78 -0.56 -1.08
N MET A 48 -1.81 0.57 -1.78
CA MET A 48 -1.46 1.89 -1.23
C MET A 48 -2.42 2.32 -0.11
N TRP A 49 -3.70 1.97 -0.21
CA TRP A 49 -4.63 2.22 0.88
C TRP A 49 -4.31 1.35 2.10
N ALA A 50 -3.99 0.07 1.89
CA ALA A 50 -3.63 -0.85 2.95
C ALA A 50 -2.34 -0.45 3.67
N THR A 51 -1.32 0.07 2.96
CA THR A 51 -0.09 0.60 3.58
C THR A 51 -0.34 1.75 4.56
N ARG A 52 -1.39 2.55 4.35
CA ARG A 52 -1.74 3.72 5.18
C ARG A 52 -2.51 3.34 6.44
N ARG A 53 -3.05 2.12 6.51
CA ARG A 53 -3.75 1.65 7.71
C ARG A 53 -2.73 1.52 8.83
N LYS A 54 -3.03 2.15 9.98
CA LYS A 54 -2.22 2.00 11.19
C LYS A 54 -2.14 0.51 11.51
N LYS A 55 -0.93 -0.02 11.73
CA LYS A 55 -0.75 -1.38 12.26
C LYS A 55 -1.62 -1.50 13.50
N SER A 56 -2.46 -2.53 13.58
CA SER A 56 -3.05 -2.92 14.86
C SER A 56 -1.90 -3.12 15.85
N PRO A 57 -2.01 -2.69 17.12
CA PRO A 57 -0.91 -2.69 18.09
C PRO A 57 -0.52 -4.09 18.59
N GLY A 58 -0.44 -5.10 17.70
CA GLY A 58 -0.22 -6.49 18.05
C GLY A 58 0.73 -7.29 17.14
N GLU A 59 1.26 -6.75 16.04
CA GLU A 59 2.12 -7.56 15.16
C GLU A 59 3.51 -6.95 14.95
N HIS A 60 4.41 -7.36 15.85
CA HIS A 60 5.85 -7.33 15.69
C HIS A 60 6.29 -8.76 15.38
N ARG A 61 6.63 -9.06 14.13
CA ARG A 61 7.45 -10.22 13.81
C ARG A 61 8.51 -9.80 12.79
N GLU A 62 9.71 -9.74 13.36
CA GLU A 62 11.06 -9.99 12.82
C GLU A 62 11.29 -9.78 11.30
#